data_AF-W8TND9-F1
#
_entry.id   AF-W8TND9-F1
#
_cell.length_a   1.000
_cell.length_b   1.000
_cell.length_c   1.000
_cell.angle_alpha   90.00
_cell.angle_beta   90.00
_cell.angle_gamma   90.00
#
_symmetry.space_group_name_H-M   'P 1'
#
loop_
_entity.id
_entity.type
_entity.pdbx_description
1 polymer ?
#
loop_
_entity_poly.entity_id
_entity_poly.type
_entity_poly.pdbx_seq_one_letter_code
_entity_poly.pdbx_strand_id
1 'polypeptide(L)'
;MGKHIKKQEHNDMSLFKNRLWSLMGEKYNSPKQLAKDLYDAGLVEVKQRENFNDERVDKNNAYGSIEKKIRKHCNSDTASEVQGEFILAYSQFFGCSADYLLGFTDIRTNNMDIRQICEKTKLSEEAVKRIVDSPVQTVWWSKLFETPLFIDLPAGWLHMLRELHIRHVKLKDAKPEQEIMDELKEVSNLSQFSLIMHSAFKAGVDAETASSAYYGHLAKINARVTDYFLKGTEEQFNTAVKQDDGQ
;
A
#
# COMPACT_ATOMS: atom_id res chain seq x y z
N MET A 1 0.44 30.45 25.98
CA MET A 1 0.99 29.08 25.91
C MET A 1 0.31 28.34 24.76
N GLY A 2 0.90 28.39 23.56
CA GLY A 2 0.42 27.58 22.43
C GLY A 2 0.81 26.13 22.68
N LYS A 3 -0.19 25.23 22.77
CA LYS A 3 0.09 23.79 22.80
C LYS A 3 0.77 23.43 21.49
N HIS A 4 2.06 23.16 21.54
CA HIS A 4 2.78 22.47 20.49
C HIS A 4 2.03 21.18 20.18
N ILE A 5 1.46 21.08 18.98
CA ILE A 5 0.93 19.83 18.44
C ILE A 5 2.15 18.90 18.38
N LYS A 6 2.25 17.97 19.32
CA LYS A 6 3.22 16.86 19.22
C LYS A 6 2.99 16.26 17.84
N LYS A 7 4.05 16.09 17.05
CA LYS A 7 4.04 15.17 15.89
C LYS A 7 3.55 13.82 16.43
N GLN A 8 2.26 13.56 16.32
CA GLN A 8 1.71 12.25 16.66
C GLN A 8 2.17 11.34 15.53
N GLU A 9 2.86 10.27 15.89
CA GLU A 9 3.17 9.21 14.94
C GLU A 9 1.86 8.48 14.63
N HIS A 10 1.46 8.50 13.35
CA HIS A 10 0.21 7.92 12.87
C HIS A 10 0.44 6.51 12.32
N ASN A 11 1.41 5.77 12.88
CA ASN A 11 1.88 4.50 12.32
C ASN A 11 1.03 3.30 12.75
N ASP A 12 0.33 3.41 13.88
CA ASP A 12 -0.56 2.34 14.35
C ASP A 12 -1.87 2.36 13.55
N MET A 13 -1.93 1.54 12.50
CA MET A 13 -3.09 1.43 11.62
C MET A 13 -4.23 0.61 12.24
N SER A 14 -4.14 0.16 13.49
CA SER A 14 -5.34 -0.35 14.20
C SER A 14 -6.29 0.78 14.63
N LEU A 15 -5.79 2.03 14.70
CA LEU A 15 -6.54 3.19 15.16
C LEU A 15 -7.28 3.90 14.03
N PHE A 16 -8.55 4.24 14.26
CA PHE A 16 -9.40 4.95 13.29
C PHE A 16 -8.79 6.28 12.84
N LYS A 17 -8.34 7.12 13.78
CA LYS A 17 -7.70 8.41 13.45
C LYS A 17 -6.53 8.27 12.48
N ASN A 18 -5.71 7.22 12.64
CA ASN A 18 -4.49 7.05 11.86
C ASN A 18 -4.82 6.64 10.43
N ARG A 19 -5.82 5.78 10.25
CA ARG A 19 -6.35 5.45 8.92
C ARG A 19 -6.94 6.66 8.21
N LEU A 20 -7.75 7.46 8.92
CA LEU A 20 -8.30 8.69 8.36
C LEU A 20 -7.20 9.69 7.99
N TRP A 21 -6.17 9.85 8.84
CA TRP A 21 -5.00 10.69 8.54
C TRP A 21 -4.21 10.19 7.35
N SER A 22 -3.98 8.88 7.24
CA SER A 22 -3.29 8.26 6.11
C SER A 22 -4.02 8.55 4.79
N LEU A 23 -5.34 8.30 4.75
CA LEU A 23 -6.16 8.59 3.56
C LEU A 23 -6.20 10.08 3.22
N MET A 24 -6.31 10.94 4.24
CA MET A 24 -6.26 12.38 4.03
C MET A 24 -4.93 12.82 3.46
N GLY A 25 -3.81 12.35 4.02
CA GLY A 25 -2.45 12.74 3.64
C GLY A 25 -2.10 12.48 2.18
N GLU A 26 -2.83 11.60 1.49
CA GLU A 26 -2.67 11.37 0.05
C GLU A 26 -3.13 12.56 -0.80
N LYS A 27 -4.10 13.34 -0.32
CA LYS A 27 -4.72 14.45 -1.07
C LYS A 27 -4.64 15.80 -0.36
N TYR A 28 -4.63 15.81 0.97
CA TYR A 28 -4.78 17.00 1.78
C TYR A 28 -3.97 16.94 3.08
N ASN A 29 -3.52 18.12 3.52
CA ASN A 29 -2.87 18.29 4.81
C ASN A 29 -3.78 18.95 5.86
N SER A 30 -5.10 19.04 5.60
CA SER A 30 -6.03 19.78 6.47
C SER A 30 -7.46 19.24 6.45
N PRO A 31 -8.09 19.03 7.64
CA PRO A 31 -9.52 18.73 7.77
C PRO A 31 -10.44 19.73 7.09
N LYS A 32 -10.00 20.99 6.97
CA LYS A 32 -10.78 22.05 6.33
C LYS A 32 -11.00 21.78 4.84
N GLN A 33 -9.99 21.24 4.15
CA GLN A 33 -10.12 20.96 2.73
C GLN A 33 -11.02 19.76 2.50
N LEU A 34 -10.85 18.69 3.30
CA LEU A 34 -11.76 17.54 3.25
C LEU A 34 -13.22 17.96 3.53
N ALA A 35 -13.45 18.85 4.49
CA ALA A 35 -14.81 19.33 4.80
C ALA A 35 -15.50 20.00 3.60
N LYS A 36 -14.74 20.80 2.84
CA LYS A 36 -15.27 21.46 1.64
C LYS A 36 -15.61 20.45 0.56
N ASP A 37 -14.68 19.55 0.27
CA ASP A 37 -14.83 18.60 -0.82
C ASP A 37 -15.94 17.58 -0.54
N LEU A 38 -16.12 17.15 0.72
CA LEU A 38 -17.24 16.28 1.09
C LEU A 38 -18.59 16.98 0.95
N TYR A 39 -18.67 18.27 1.31
CA TYR A 39 -19.90 19.05 1.16
C TYR A 39 -20.21 19.35 -0.31
N ASP A 40 -19.20 19.79 -1.07
CA ASP A 40 -19.33 20.15 -2.48
C ASP A 40 -19.66 18.93 -3.35
N ALA A 41 -19.20 17.74 -2.95
CA ALA A 41 -19.57 16.47 -3.57
C ALA A 41 -20.95 15.94 -3.14
N GLY A 42 -21.65 16.63 -2.21
CA GLY A 42 -22.95 16.20 -1.69
C GLY A 42 -22.89 14.92 -0.84
N LEU A 43 -21.73 14.57 -0.30
CA LEU A 43 -21.54 13.36 0.49
C LEU A 43 -21.88 13.55 1.98
N VAL A 44 -21.88 14.80 2.45
CA VAL A 44 -22.28 15.18 3.80
C VAL A 44 -23.15 16.41 3.74
N GLU A 45 -24.32 16.35 4.36
CA GLU A 45 -25.27 17.46 4.36
C GLU A 45 -25.33 18.13 5.73
N VAL A 46 -25.52 19.45 5.71
CA VAL A 46 -25.79 20.22 6.94
C VAL A 46 -27.20 20.77 6.82
N LYS A 47 -28.07 20.34 7.73
CA LYS A 47 -29.41 20.91 7.86
C LYS A 47 -29.30 22.39 8.19
N GLN A 48 -29.58 23.24 7.21
CA GLN A 48 -29.73 24.67 7.39
C GLN A 48 -31.09 24.93 8.05
N ARG A 49 -31.13 25.85 9.01
CA ARG A 49 -32.40 26.44 9.46
C ARG A 49 -32.76 27.55 8.49
N GLU A 50 -34.05 27.79 8.27
CA GLU A 50 -34.51 28.98 7.57
C GLU A 50 -33.89 30.22 8.23
N ASN A 51 -33.12 30.96 7.44
CA ASN A 51 -32.38 32.13 7.88
C ASN A 51 -32.37 33.14 6.71
N PHE A 52 -31.92 34.36 6.97
CA PHE A 52 -31.80 35.42 5.96
C PHE A 52 -30.36 35.59 5.46
N ASN A 53 -29.54 34.55 5.55
CA ASN A 53 -28.16 34.59 5.08
C ASN A 53 -28.10 34.40 3.56
N ASP A 54 -27.03 34.91 2.97
CA ASP A 54 -26.67 34.57 1.59
C ASP A 54 -26.08 33.13 1.53
N GLU A 55 -26.29 32.45 0.41
CA GLU A 55 -25.84 31.09 0.11
C GLU A 55 -24.35 30.89 0.42
N ARG A 56 -23.52 31.89 0.12
CA ARG A 56 -22.08 31.84 0.43
C ARG A 56 -21.80 31.73 1.93
N VAL A 57 -22.58 32.43 2.76
CA VAL A 57 -22.42 32.41 4.23
C VAL A 57 -22.87 31.05 4.76
N ASP A 58 -24.00 30.54 4.28
CA ASP A 58 -24.52 29.23 4.65
C ASP A 58 -23.57 28.10 4.27
N LYS A 59 -22.95 28.17 3.08
CA LYS A 59 -21.92 27.24 2.64
C LYS A 59 -20.70 27.23 3.56
N ASN A 60 -20.20 28.42 3.94
CA ASN A 60 -19.09 28.53 4.87
C ASN A 60 -19.43 28.00 6.27
N ASN A 61 -20.66 28.22 6.73
CA ASN A 61 -21.15 27.67 7.99
C ASN A 61 -21.23 26.14 7.95
N ALA A 62 -21.64 25.57 6.82
CA ALA A 62 -21.65 24.12 6.60
C ALA A 62 -20.23 23.55 6.62
N TYR A 63 -19.29 24.16 5.88
CA TYR A 63 -17.88 23.78 5.90
C TYR A 63 -17.31 23.77 7.32
N GLY A 64 -17.55 24.84 8.08
CA GLY A 64 -17.07 24.94 9.47
C GLY A 64 -17.67 23.88 10.39
N SER A 65 -18.94 23.54 10.18
CA SER A 65 -19.64 22.49 10.94
C SER A 65 -19.09 21.10 10.65
N ILE A 66 -18.85 20.79 9.38
CA ILE A 66 -18.26 19.52 8.93
C ILE A 66 -16.79 19.43 9.39
N GLU A 67 -16.01 20.50 9.23
CA GLU A 67 -14.62 20.57 9.66
C GLU A 67 -14.46 20.25 11.15
N LYS A 68 -15.34 20.79 12.01
CA LYS A 68 -15.33 20.50 13.45
C LYS A 68 -15.52 19.00 13.73
N LYS A 69 -16.42 18.33 13.01
CA LYS A 69 -16.63 16.88 13.14
C LYS A 69 -15.40 16.11 12.67
N ILE A 70 -14.88 16.42 11.48
CA ILE A 70 -13.67 15.77 10.94
C ILE A 70 -12.49 15.94 11.92
N ARG A 71 -12.27 17.14 12.47
CA ARG A 71 -11.22 17.37 13.47
C ARG A 71 -11.39 16.47 14.69
N LYS A 72 -12.62 16.23 15.16
CA LYS A 72 -12.88 15.30 16.25
C LYS A 72 -12.51 13.86 15.84
N HIS A 73 -12.93 13.45 14.65
CA HIS A 73 -12.65 12.13 14.08
C HIS A 73 -11.13 11.87 13.93
N CYS A 74 -10.37 12.85 13.43
CA CYS A 74 -8.91 12.80 13.32
C CYS A 74 -8.15 12.77 14.66
N ASN A 75 -8.84 12.95 15.78
CA ASN A 75 -8.27 12.87 17.13
C ASN A 75 -8.85 11.71 17.96
N SER A 76 -9.68 10.84 17.35
CA SER A 76 -10.33 9.72 18.02
C SER A 76 -9.70 8.39 17.63
N ASP A 77 -9.27 7.61 18.61
CA ASP A 77 -8.70 6.28 18.39
C ASP A 77 -9.72 5.29 17.82
N THR A 78 -11.00 5.47 18.17
CA THR A 78 -12.11 4.59 17.76
C THR A 78 -13.17 5.35 16.97
N ALA A 79 -14.00 4.61 16.24
CA ALA A 79 -15.11 5.15 15.45
C ALA A 79 -16.44 5.26 16.23
N SER A 80 -16.45 5.01 17.54
CA SER A 80 -17.69 4.90 18.34
C SER A 80 -18.56 6.16 18.32
N GLU A 81 -17.95 7.34 18.20
CA GLU A 81 -18.64 8.63 18.15
C GLU A 81 -18.78 9.20 16.73
N VAL A 82 -18.30 8.46 15.72
CA VAL A 82 -18.36 8.86 14.32
C VAL A 82 -19.73 8.49 13.77
N GLN A 83 -20.46 9.46 13.24
CA GLN A 83 -21.77 9.19 12.65
C GLN A 83 -21.61 8.32 11.39
N GLY A 84 -22.52 7.37 11.18
CA GLY A 84 -22.48 6.47 10.01
C GLY A 84 -22.45 7.21 8.66
N GLU A 85 -23.09 8.38 8.58
CA GLU A 85 -23.01 9.30 7.43
C GLU A 85 -21.56 9.65 7.08
N PHE A 86 -20.72 9.95 8.07
CA PHE A 86 -19.32 10.28 7.84
C PHE A 86 -18.49 9.06 7.43
N ILE A 87 -18.78 7.88 7.99
CA ILE A 87 -18.11 6.65 7.56
C ILE A 87 -18.41 6.38 6.08
N LEU A 88 -19.67 6.47 5.68
CA LEU A 88 -20.09 6.29 4.29
C LEU A 88 -19.43 7.34 3.38
N ALA A 89 -19.45 8.61 3.78
CA ALA A 89 -18.84 9.70 3.02
C ALA A 89 -17.33 9.49 2.83
N TYR A 90 -16.59 9.10 3.88
CA TYR A 90 -15.17 8.80 3.77
C TYR A 90 -14.91 7.60 2.86
N SER A 91 -15.68 6.52 3.01
CA SER A 91 -15.54 5.33 2.16
C SER A 91 -15.72 5.65 0.68
N GLN A 92 -16.77 6.41 0.34
CA GLN A 92 -17.04 6.82 -1.04
C GLN A 92 -15.97 7.77 -1.57
N PHE A 93 -15.61 8.79 -0.79
CA PHE A 93 -14.70 9.83 -1.23
C PHE A 93 -13.26 9.33 -1.42
N PHE A 94 -12.78 8.45 -0.54
CA PHE A 94 -11.42 7.90 -0.60
C PHE A 94 -11.33 6.57 -1.36
N GLY A 95 -12.45 6.05 -1.86
CA GLY A 95 -12.51 4.77 -2.58
C GLY A 95 -12.07 3.59 -1.70
N CYS A 96 -12.51 3.55 -0.44
CA CYS A 96 -12.14 2.50 0.51
C CYS A 96 -13.37 1.86 1.17
N SER A 97 -13.20 0.64 1.68
CA SER A 97 -14.24 -0.06 2.43
C SER A 97 -14.45 0.55 3.82
N ALA A 98 -15.65 0.43 4.36
CA ALA A 98 -15.92 0.81 5.74
C ALA A 98 -15.12 -0.06 6.72
N ASP A 99 -14.97 -1.36 6.43
CA ASP A 99 -14.17 -2.29 7.23
C ASP A 99 -12.71 -1.86 7.33
N TYR A 100 -12.14 -1.32 6.24
CA TYR A 100 -10.81 -0.72 6.28
C TYR A 100 -10.79 0.47 7.24
N LEU A 101 -11.70 1.44 7.09
CA LEU A 101 -11.74 2.62 7.96
C LEU A 101 -11.90 2.26 9.44
N LEU A 102 -12.73 1.26 9.73
CA LEU A 102 -13.04 0.79 11.08
C LEU A 102 -11.96 -0.13 11.66
N GLY A 103 -10.94 -0.49 10.89
CA GLY A 103 -9.83 -1.33 11.36
C GLY A 103 -10.13 -2.83 11.40
N PHE A 104 -11.18 -3.30 10.74
CA PHE A 104 -11.51 -4.73 10.66
C PHE A 104 -10.70 -5.48 9.59
N THR A 105 -10.09 -4.76 8.64
CA THR A 105 -9.23 -5.32 7.60
C THR A 105 -8.17 -4.32 7.16
N ASP A 106 -7.01 -4.80 6.72
CA ASP A 106 -5.96 -3.98 6.09
C ASP A 106 -6.18 -3.80 4.58
N ILE A 107 -7.20 -4.45 4.02
CA ILE A 107 -7.56 -4.34 2.60
C ILE A 107 -8.41 -3.09 2.40
N ARG A 108 -7.86 -2.10 1.71
CA ARG A 108 -8.48 -0.78 1.54
C ARG A 108 -9.65 -0.80 0.58
N THR A 109 -9.53 -1.51 -0.54
CA THR A 109 -10.48 -1.45 -1.67
C THR A 109 -11.93 -1.74 -1.24
N ASN A 110 -12.86 -1.05 -1.90
CA ASN A 110 -14.29 -1.37 -1.82
C ASN A 110 -14.73 -2.40 -2.88
N ASN A 111 -13.85 -2.80 -3.79
CA ASN A 111 -14.12 -3.84 -4.77
C ASN A 111 -14.10 -5.22 -4.09
N MET A 112 -15.26 -5.87 -4.04
CA MET A 112 -15.45 -7.17 -3.39
C MET A 112 -14.59 -8.27 -4.00
N ASP A 113 -14.38 -8.28 -5.32
CA ASP A 113 -13.61 -9.33 -5.99
C ASP A 113 -12.14 -9.24 -5.61
N ILE A 114 -11.57 -8.03 -5.70
CA ILE A 114 -10.18 -7.76 -5.27
C ILE A 114 -10.01 -8.12 -3.79
N ARG A 115 -10.97 -7.73 -2.94
CA ARG A 115 -10.93 -8.05 -1.51
C ARG A 115 -10.94 -9.55 -1.26
N GLN A 116 -11.85 -10.30 -1.89
CA GLN A 116 -11.91 -11.75 -1.73
C GLN A 116 -10.62 -12.44 -2.20
N ILE A 117 -10.01 -11.97 -3.31
CA ILE A 117 -8.74 -12.49 -3.79
C ILE A 117 -7.64 -12.23 -2.74
N CYS A 118 -7.52 -11.00 -2.22
CA CYS A 118 -6.57 -10.67 -1.16
C CYS A 118 -6.76 -11.54 0.08
N GLU A 119 -8.01 -11.73 0.54
CA GLU A 119 -8.30 -12.52 1.75
C GLU A 119 -7.92 -13.99 1.58
N LYS A 120 -8.18 -14.58 0.40
CA LYS A 120 -7.88 -15.98 0.08
C LYS A 120 -6.40 -16.23 -0.19
N THR A 121 -5.75 -15.34 -0.94
CA THR A 121 -4.36 -15.53 -1.39
C THR A 121 -3.32 -14.92 -0.44
N LYS A 122 -3.76 -14.04 0.47
CA LYS A 122 -2.90 -13.19 1.31
C LYS A 122 -1.99 -12.24 0.54
N LEU A 123 -2.21 -12.07 -0.77
CA LEU A 123 -1.54 -11.05 -1.56
C LEU A 123 -2.05 -9.67 -1.17
N SER A 124 -1.17 -8.67 -1.24
CA SER A 124 -1.56 -7.28 -1.04
C SER A 124 -2.51 -6.81 -2.13
N GLU A 125 -3.33 -5.80 -1.82
CA GLU A 125 -4.27 -5.19 -2.77
C GLU A 125 -3.58 -4.71 -4.04
N GLU A 126 -2.41 -4.10 -3.91
CA GLU A 126 -1.61 -3.60 -5.03
C GLU A 126 -1.13 -4.74 -5.95
N ALA A 127 -0.71 -5.88 -5.37
CA ALA A 127 -0.31 -7.03 -6.17
C ALA A 127 -1.50 -7.62 -6.94
N VAL A 128 -2.67 -7.73 -6.30
CA VAL A 128 -3.89 -8.20 -6.95
C VAL A 128 -4.33 -7.25 -8.06
N LYS A 129 -4.31 -5.94 -7.83
CA LYS A 129 -4.62 -4.93 -8.87
C LYS A 129 -3.71 -5.09 -10.09
N ARG A 130 -2.40 -5.26 -9.90
CA ARG A 130 -1.48 -5.50 -11.03
C ARG A 130 -1.81 -6.76 -11.83
N ILE A 131 -2.24 -7.83 -11.15
CA ILE A 131 -2.64 -9.08 -11.82
C ILE A 131 -3.96 -8.89 -12.59
N VAL A 132 -4.93 -8.19 -12.01
CA VAL A 132 -6.27 -8.00 -12.59
C VAL A 132 -6.26 -6.97 -13.72
N ASP A 133 -5.52 -5.88 -13.57
CA ASP A 133 -5.50 -4.76 -14.52
C ASP A 133 -4.60 -5.05 -15.75
N SER A 134 -3.85 -6.15 -15.76
CA SER A 134 -2.94 -6.54 -16.86
C SER A 134 -3.23 -7.96 -17.40
N PRO A 135 -4.37 -8.16 -18.09
CA PRO A 135 -4.86 -9.49 -18.48
C PRO A 135 -3.90 -10.30 -19.36
N VAL A 136 -3.12 -9.64 -20.23
CA VAL A 136 -2.11 -10.30 -21.08
C VAL A 136 -1.02 -10.96 -20.24
N GLN A 137 -0.58 -10.29 -19.19
CA GLN A 137 0.44 -10.81 -18.28
C GLN A 137 -0.13 -11.92 -17.40
N THR A 138 -1.43 -11.89 -17.10
CA THR A 138 -2.09 -12.91 -16.26
C THR A 138 -1.94 -14.31 -16.84
N VAL A 139 -1.97 -14.48 -18.18
CA VAL A 139 -1.72 -15.78 -18.83
C VAL A 139 -0.31 -16.31 -18.52
N TRP A 140 0.70 -15.43 -18.54
CA TRP A 140 2.08 -15.80 -18.23
C TRP A 140 2.28 -16.05 -16.74
N TRP A 141 1.62 -15.26 -15.89
CA TRP A 141 1.58 -15.50 -14.45
C TRP A 141 0.94 -16.83 -14.11
N SER A 142 -0.18 -17.19 -14.74
CA SER A 142 -0.81 -18.50 -14.60
C SER A 142 0.17 -19.63 -14.95
N LYS A 143 0.81 -19.55 -16.12
CA LYS A 143 1.83 -20.54 -16.51
C LYS A 143 2.99 -20.61 -15.51
N LEU A 144 3.48 -19.46 -15.01
CA LEU A 144 4.53 -19.45 -14.00
C LEU A 144 4.07 -20.10 -12.68
N PHE A 145 2.85 -19.79 -12.24
CA PHE A 145 2.27 -20.28 -10.99
C PHE A 145 2.02 -21.79 -10.99
N GLU A 146 1.78 -22.37 -12.17
CA GLU A 146 1.62 -23.81 -12.35
C GLU A 146 2.95 -24.60 -12.26
N THR A 147 4.08 -23.91 -12.08
CA THR A 147 5.41 -24.51 -12.16
C THR A 147 6.14 -24.49 -10.82
N PRO A 148 7.18 -25.33 -10.64
CA PRO A 148 8.05 -25.24 -9.48
C PRO A 148 8.70 -23.86 -9.29
N LEU A 149 8.86 -23.07 -10.36
CA LEU A 149 9.40 -21.71 -10.29
C LEU A 149 8.57 -20.78 -9.42
N PHE A 150 7.28 -21.05 -9.26
CA PHE A 150 6.40 -20.31 -8.35
C PHE A 150 6.96 -20.25 -6.93
N ILE A 151 7.56 -21.35 -6.47
CA ILE A 151 8.17 -21.44 -5.14
C ILE A 151 9.64 -20.98 -5.17
N ASP A 152 10.37 -21.34 -6.23
CA ASP A 152 11.82 -21.08 -6.29
C ASP A 152 12.17 -19.61 -6.48
N LEU A 153 11.36 -18.85 -7.22
CA LEU A 153 11.65 -17.44 -7.52
C LEU A 153 11.54 -16.55 -6.28
N PRO A 154 10.43 -16.56 -5.50
CA PRO A 154 10.36 -15.82 -4.25
C PRO A 154 11.44 -16.25 -3.24
N ALA A 155 11.73 -17.55 -3.15
CA ALA A 155 12.78 -18.05 -2.25
C ALA A 155 14.17 -17.55 -2.65
N GLY A 156 14.50 -17.57 -3.94
CA GLY A 156 15.74 -17.04 -4.48
C GLY A 156 15.88 -15.53 -4.29
N TRP A 157 14.78 -14.79 -4.48
CA TRP A 157 14.72 -13.35 -4.20
C TRP A 157 14.96 -13.04 -2.72
N LEU A 158 14.29 -13.76 -1.81
CA LEU A 158 14.48 -13.60 -0.37
C LEU A 158 15.92 -13.92 0.06
N HIS A 159 16.51 -14.98 -0.49
CA HIS A 159 17.91 -15.33 -0.27
C HIS A 159 18.85 -14.20 -0.71
N MET A 160 18.61 -13.61 -1.87
CA MET A 160 19.36 -12.44 -2.35
C MET A 160 19.33 -11.29 -1.34
N LEU A 161 18.13 -10.92 -0.87
CA LEU A 161 17.97 -9.83 0.08
C LEU A 161 18.72 -10.09 1.39
N ARG A 162 18.68 -11.33 1.90
CA ARG A 162 19.43 -11.74 3.09
C ARG A 162 20.94 -11.62 2.89
N GLU A 163 21.46 -12.11 1.77
CA GLU A 163 22.89 -12.01 1.46
C GLU A 163 23.36 -10.57 1.32
N LEU A 164 22.58 -9.71 0.67
CA LEU A 164 22.87 -8.27 0.57
C LEU A 164 22.87 -7.61 1.96
N HIS A 165 21.91 -7.96 2.82
CA HIS A 165 21.84 -7.46 4.19
C HIS A 165 23.04 -7.93 5.03
N ILE A 166 23.39 -9.22 5.00
CA ILE A 166 24.55 -9.76 5.73
C ILE A 166 25.83 -9.05 5.30
N ARG A 167 26.01 -8.77 4.00
CA ARG A 167 27.18 -8.03 3.51
C ARG A 167 27.18 -6.58 3.97
N HIS A 168 26.03 -5.92 3.97
CA HIS A 168 25.88 -4.57 4.52
C HIS A 168 26.26 -4.53 6.01
N VAL A 169 25.78 -5.51 6.79
CA VAL A 169 26.07 -5.63 8.23
C VAL A 169 27.53 -5.99 8.48
N LYS A 170 28.16 -6.88 7.69
CA LYS A 170 29.58 -7.22 7.85
C LYS A 170 30.55 -6.05 7.58
N LEU A 171 30.08 -5.00 6.90
CA LEU A 171 30.85 -3.79 6.62
C LEU A 171 30.71 -2.70 7.71
N LYS A 172 29.85 -2.89 8.73
CA LYS A 172 29.74 -2.03 9.92
C LYS A 172 29.87 -2.89 11.17
N ASP A 173 30.75 -2.51 12.11
CA ASP A 173 31.08 -3.27 13.33
C ASP A 173 29.89 -4.05 13.93
N ALA A 174 30.06 -5.37 14.03
CA ALA A 174 29.01 -6.37 14.16
C ALA A 174 28.13 -6.21 15.43
N LYS A 175 26.80 -6.25 15.24
CA LYS A 175 25.82 -6.43 16.33
C LYS A 175 25.35 -7.90 16.45
N PRO A 176 24.89 -8.35 17.64
CA PRO A 176 24.49 -9.74 17.88
C PRO A 176 23.18 -10.17 17.20
N GLU A 177 23.12 -11.42 16.77
CA GLU A 177 22.05 -12.09 15.99
C GLU A 177 20.63 -11.98 16.56
N GLN A 178 20.48 -11.87 17.89
CA GLN A 178 19.18 -11.84 18.57
C GLN A 178 18.41 -10.52 18.35
N GLU A 179 19.12 -9.37 18.38
CA GLU A 179 18.51 -8.05 18.10
C GLU A 179 18.05 -7.94 16.64
N ILE A 180 18.72 -8.67 15.74
CA ILE A 180 18.44 -8.67 14.29
C ILE A 180 17.19 -9.49 13.96
N MET A 181 16.95 -10.59 14.66
CA MET A 181 15.72 -11.38 14.47
C MET A 181 14.47 -10.62 14.94
N ASP A 182 14.62 -9.71 15.90
CA ASP A 182 13.54 -8.84 16.34
C ASP A 182 13.32 -7.65 15.37
N GLU A 183 14.39 -7.09 14.77
CA GLU A 183 14.26 -6.11 13.66
C GLU A 183 13.70 -6.74 12.36
N LEU A 184 14.06 -7.99 12.04
CA LEU A 184 13.54 -8.72 10.87
C LEU A 184 12.08 -9.17 11.03
N LYS A 185 11.59 -9.34 12.27
CA LYS A 185 10.14 -9.53 12.52
C LYS A 185 9.35 -8.29 12.10
N GLU A 186 9.91 -7.08 12.24
CA GLU A 186 9.27 -5.86 11.72
C GLU A 186 9.35 -5.76 10.19
N VAL A 187 10.35 -6.37 9.56
CA VAL A 187 10.48 -6.44 8.09
C VAL A 187 9.40 -7.31 7.44
N SER A 188 8.75 -8.21 8.19
CA SER A 188 7.57 -8.94 7.71
C SER A 188 6.35 -8.03 7.44
N ASN A 189 6.39 -6.78 7.91
CA ASN A 189 5.35 -5.77 7.71
C ASN A 189 5.76 -4.63 6.74
N LEU A 190 6.92 -4.70 6.09
CA LEU A 190 7.42 -3.62 5.23
C LEU A 190 7.17 -3.89 3.73
N SER A 191 6.50 -2.96 3.07
CA SER A 191 6.38 -2.95 1.61
C SER A 191 7.78 -2.96 0.95
N GLN A 192 7.94 -3.76 -0.11
CA GLN A 192 9.20 -3.98 -0.85
C GLN A 192 9.96 -2.70 -1.25
N PHE A 193 9.28 -1.55 -1.29
CA PHE A 193 9.85 -0.26 -1.67
C PHE A 193 10.74 0.37 -0.57
N SER A 194 10.47 0.08 0.71
CA SER A 194 11.18 0.69 1.85
C SER A 194 12.59 0.11 2.06
N LEU A 195 12.79 -1.15 1.67
CA LEU A 195 14.08 -1.85 1.80
C LEU A 195 15.12 -1.36 0.76
N ILE A 196 14.65 -0.94 -0.43
CA ILE A 196 15.51 -0.48 -1.52
C ILE A 196 16.02 0.95 -1.27
N MET A 197 15.31 1.76 -0.47
CA MET A 197 15.57 3.19 -0.29
C MET A 197 16.08 3.59 1.09
N HIS A 198 16.40 2.64 1.98
CA HIS A 198 16.90 2.97 3.32
C HIS A 198 18.22 3.75 3.25
N SER A 199 18.33 4.86 3.97
CA SER A 199 19.46 5.80 3.90
C SER A 199 20.83 5.17 4.22
N ALA A 200 20.84 4.06 4.97
CA ALA A 200 22.04 3.26 5.21
C ALA A 200 22.60 2.59 3.93
N PHE A 201 21.76 2.26 2.95
CA PHE A 201 22.21 1.73 1.64
C PHE A 201 22.87 2.78 0.76
N LYS A 202 22.60 4.07 0.99
CA LYS A 202 23.23 5.18 0.26
C LYS A 202 24.61 5.56 0.81
N ALA A 203 24.98 5.06 1.99
CA ALA A 203 26.20 5.43 2.68
C ALA A 203 26.91 4.20 3.27
N GLY A 204 27.81 3.59 2.49
CA GLY A 204 28.92 2.81 3.06
C GLY A 204 29.06 1.33 2.66
N VAL A 205 28.53 0.90 1.51
CA VAL A 205 28.99 -0.34 0.87
C VAL A 205 29.65 0.08 -0.43
N ASP A 206 30.88 -0.36 -0.70
CA ASP A 206 31.51 -0.13 -2.01
C ASP A 206 30.53 -0.59 -3.09
N ALA A 207 29.98 0.39 -3.82
CA ALA A 207 28.78 0.24 -4.64
C ALA A 207 28.91 -0.90 -5.65
N GLU A 208 30.13 -1.29 -6.02
CA GLU A 208 30.43 -2.40 -6.92
C GLU A 208 30.13 -3.79 -6.36
N THR A 209 30.34 -4.06 -5.07
CA THR A 209 30.21 -5.43 -4.53
C THR A 209 28.76 -5.82 -4.22
N ALA A 210 27.97 -4.87 -3.71
CA ALA A 210 26.53 -5.02 -3.55
C ALA A 210 25.82 -5.09 -4.91
N SER A 211 26.22 -4.24 -5.87
CA SER A 211 25.72 -4.30 -7.25
C SER A 211 26.08 -5.64 -7.91
N SER A 212 27.32 -6.11 -7.79
CA SER A 212 27.75 -7.38 -8.39
C SER A 212 27.01 -8.60 -7.82
N ALA A 213 26.70 -8.60 -6.51
CA ALA A 213 25.89 -9.65 -5.90
C ALA A 213 24.43 -9.63 -6.38
N TYR A 214 23.84 -8.44 -6.45
CA TYR A 214 22.50 -8.22 -6.98
C TYR A 214 22.40 -8.68 -8.45
N TYR A 215 23.30 -8.21 -9.31
CA TYR A 215 23.33 -8.60 -10.72
C TYR A 215 23.65 -10.09 -10.91
N GLY A 216 24.51 -10.69 -10.07
CA GLY A 216 24.80 -12.12 -10.11
C GLY A 216 23.60 -13.00 -9.73
N HIS A 217 22.74 -12.56 -8.81
CA HIS A 217 21.50 -13.28 -8.48
C HIS A 217 20.38 -13.03 -9.51
N LEU A 218 20.25 -11.81 -10.02
CA LEU A 218 19.38 -11.53 -11.17
C LEU A 218 19.73 -12.39 -12.38
N ALA A 219 21.02 -12.57 -12.68
CA ALA A 219 21.47 -13.45 -13.75
C ALA A 219 21.06 -14.92 -13.53
N LYS A 220 21.07 -15.41 -12.28
CA LYS A 220 20.61 -16.77 -11.94
C LYS A 220 19.09 -16.91 -12.07
N ILE A 221 18.34 -15.92 -11.61
CA ILE A 221 16.88 -15.86 -11.80
C ILE A 221 16.55 -15.85 -13.29
N ASN A 222 17.20 -14.97 -14.05
CA ASN A 222 17.03 -14.87 -15.49
C ASN A 222 17.37 -16.19 -16.20
N ALA A 223 18.45 -16.87 -15.80
CA ALA A 223 18.81 -18.17 -16.36
C ALA A 223 17.76 -19.25 -16.07
N ARG A 224 17.17 -19.28 -14.87
CA ARG A 224 16.10 -20.24 -14.52
C ARG A 224 14.79 -19.97 -15.27
N VAL A 225 14.43 -18.70 -15.41
CA VAL A 225 13.28 -18.26 -16.22
C VAL A 225 13.52 -18.64 -17.68
N THR A 226 14.68 -18.29 -18.23
CA THR A 226 15.07 -18.60 -19.61
C THR A 226 15.11 -20.09 -19.88
N ASP A 227 15.72 -20.88 -19.00
CA ASP A 227 15.78 -22.35 -19.12
C ASP A 227 14.39 -22.98 -19.13
N TYR A 228 13.47 -22.48 -18.29
CA TYR A 228 12.09 -22.95 -18.28
C TYR A 228 11.30 -22.55 -19.53
N PHE A 229 11.39 -21.28 -19.96
CA PHE A 229 10.69 -20.79 -21.15
C PHE A 229 11.28 -21.30 -22.47
N LEU A 230 12.56 -21.69 -22.50
CA LEU A 230 13.20 -22.32 -23.65
C LEU A 230 13.06 -23.86 -23.65
N LYS A 231 12.76 -24.49 -22.51
CA LYS A 231 12.44 -25.92 -22.42
C LYS A 231 10.95 -26.23 -22.60
N GLY A 232 10.07 -25.25 -22.41
CA GLY A 232 8.73 -25.26 -23.01
C GLY A 232 8.90 -25.10 -24.52
N THR A 233 8.48 -26.09 -25.30
CA THR A 233 8.77 -26.20 -26.74
C THR A 233 8.57 -24.88 -27.47
N GLU A 234 9.56 -24.48 -28.27
CA GLU A 234 9.61 -23.26 -29.10
C GLU A 234 8.30 -22.99 -29.88
N GLU A 235 7.58 -24.05 -30.26
CA GLU A 235 6.24 -23.98 -30.87
C GLU A 235 5.16 -23.35 -29.99
N GLN A 236 5.16 -23.62 -28.69
CA GLN A 236 4.20 -23.04 -27.74
C GLN A 236 4.48 -21.55 -27.48
N PHE A 237 5.75 -21.16 -27.48
CA PHE A 237 6.17 -19.76 -27.40
C PHE A 237 5.75 -18.99 -28.65
N ASN A 238 6.03 -19.54 -29.84
CA ASN A 238 5.68 -18.94 -31.12
C ASN A 238 4.16 -18.89 -31.37
N THR A 239 3.38 -19.80 -30.80
CA THR A 239 1.90 -19.78 -30.92
C THR A 239 1.28 -18.68 -30.06
N ALA A 240 1.82 -18.41 -28.87
CA ALA A 240 1.33 -17.34 -28.00
C ALA A 240 1.66 -15.94 -28.55
N VAL A 241 2.83 -15.77 -29.17
CA VAL A 241 3.23 -14.51 -29.82
C VAL A 241 2.40 -14.26 -31.10
N LYS A 242 2.11 -15.30 -31.89
CA LYS A 242 1.27 -15.18 -33.11
C LYS A 242 -0.20 -14.85 -32.84
N GLN A 243 -0.70 -15.06 -31.62
CA GLN A 243 -2.04 -14.63 -31.24
C GLN A 243 -2.14 -13.12 -30.94
N ASP A 244 -1.00 -12.42 -30.83
CA ASP A 244 -0.89 -10.99 -30.56
C ASP A 244 -0.70 -10.15 -31.84
N ASP A 245 -0.07 -10.70 -32.89
CA ASP A 245 0.09 -10.03 -34.19
C ASP A 245 -1.20 -10.04 -35.07
N GLY A 246 -2.32 -10.52 -34.51
CA GLY A 246 -3.59 -10.74 -35.22
C GLY A 246 -4.82 -10.00 -34.66
N GLN A 247 -4.64 -9.02 -33.77
CA GLN A 247 -5.72 -8.12 -33.30
C GLN A 247 -5.42 -6.66 -33.58
#